data_AF-A0A9X6YF19-F1
#
_entry.id   AF-A0A9X6YF19-F1
#
_cell.length_a   1.000
_cell.length_b   1.000
_cell.length_c   1.000
_cell.angle_alpha   90.00
_cell.angle_beta   90.00
_cell.angle_gamma   90.00
#
_symmetry.space_group_name_H-M   'P 1'
#
loop_
_entity.id
_entity.type
_entity.pdbx_description
1 polymer ?
#
loop_
_entity_poly.entity_id
_entity_poly.type
_entity_poly.pdbx_seq_one_letter_code
_entity_poly.pdbx_strand_id
1 'polypeptide(L)'
;MKPIIKGVSMSVLAMSLLLPSTVSFADENIDSSQDKKTVVTSKPPSLDPEEGKKILEIGKEKARKAWEQENQKNKINRMRPPSESYFRPVTHFKQSDWFYCGPASARSVLTFHKSDSGSSFPIPTEELLASLMLTTNQGTNSLNLAWGLNAYKDNYDFADSTYGAMSPSSIRELEVLVKNKLSDGTNVPIVLTNTQHMERYKRAEKNYRHFIVINGYHGADRTMQIVDPNHKLDKDGKSLGGVYEEKVDENGKGVGKAVLSATGGNPTLVY
;
A
#
# COMPACT_ATOMS: atom_id res chain seq x y z
N MET A 1 -13.98 45.46 -59.50
CA MET A 1 -13.91 44.40 -60.53
C MET A 1 -13.74 43.07 -59.82
N LYS A 2 -14.64 42.11 -60.05
CA LYS A 2 -14.44 40.69 -59.69
C LYS A 2 -13.51 40.05 -60.74
N PRO A 3 -12.84 38.95 -60.39
CA PRO A 3 -13.26 37.71 -61.01
C PRO A 3 -13.48 36.55 -60.01
N ILE A 4 -14.35 35.64 -60.44
CA ILE A 4 -14.75 34.36 -59.86
C ILE A 4 -14.23 33.27 -60.80
N ILE A 5 -13.47 32.28 -60.31
CA ILE A 5 -13.30 30.92 -60.89
C ILE A 5 -12.90 30.01 -59.69
N LYS A 6 -13.72 29.14 -59.09
CA LYS A 6 -14.34 27.84 -59.47
C LYS A 6 -13.38 26.66 -59.73
N GLY A 7 -13.44 25.65 -58.83
CA GLY A 7 -13.05 24.24 -59.04
C GLY A 7 -11.53 23.99 -58.94
N VAL A 8 -11.01 22.93 -58.31
CA VAL A 8 -11.42 21.52 -58.38
C VAL A 8 -11.05 20.79 -57.08
N SER A 9 -11.97 19.94 -56.64
CA SER A 9 -11.86 18.92 -55.60
C SER A 9 -10.73 17.92 -55.92
N MET A 10 -9.86 17.65 -54.94
CA MET A 10 -9.18 16.36 -54.85
C MET A 10 -9.42 15.77 -53.48
N SER A 11 -10.32 14.80 -53.46
CA SER A 11 -10.53 13.84 -52.40
C SER A 11 -9.25 13.00 -52.23
N VAL A 12 -8.52 13.19 -51.13
CA VAL A 12 -7.55 12.18 -50.69
C VAL A 12 -8.27 11.26 -49.72
N LEU A 13 -8.76 10.17 -50.29
CA LEU A 13 -9.26 9.01 -49.60
C LEU A 13 -8.06 8.27 -48.96
N ALA A 14 -7.65 8.69 -47.76
CA ALA A 14 -6.69 7.92 -46.98
C ALA A 14 -7.45 6.85 -46.20
N MET A 15 -7.36 5.62 -46.71
CA MET A 15 -7.96 4.41 -46.13
C MET A 15 -7.68 4.28 -44.63
N SER A 16 -8.76 4.14 -43.87
CA SER A 16 -8.77 3.62 -42.52
C SER A 16 -8.27 2.18 -42.50
N LEU A 17 -6.98 1.99 -42.19
CA LEU A 17 -6.48 0.70 -41.72
C LEU A 17 -6.76 0.60 -40.22
N LEU A 18 -7.94 0.06 -39.91
CA LEU A 18 -8.24 -0.55 -38.63
C LEU A 18 -7.34 -1.78 -38.48
N LEU A 19 -6.24 -1.64 -37.75
CA LEU A 19 -5.51 -2.78 -37.21
C LEU A 19 -6.10 -3.12 -35.84
N PRO A 20 -6.57 -4.36 -35.60
CA PRO A 20 -6.82 -4.82 -34.24
C PRO A 20 -5.46 -5.00 -33.55
N SER A 21 -5.11 -4.10 -32.65
CA SER A 21 -3.98 -4.32 -31.73
C SER A 21 -4.41 -5.36 -30.70
N THR A 22 -4.30 -6.64 -31.06
CA THR A 22 -4.21 -7.72 -30.08
C THR A 22 -2.87 -7.59 -29.36
N VAL A 23 -2.87 -6.91 -28.22
CA VAL A 23 -1.78 -7.04 -27.24
C VAL A 23 -1.84 -8.46 -26.68
N SER A 24 -1.06 -9.34 -27.29
CA SER A 24 -0.69 -10.62 -26.71
C SER A 24 0.30 -10.33 -25.59
N PHE A 25 -0.13 -10.46 -24.34
CA PHE A 25 0.80 -10.62 -23.22
C PHE A 25 1.51 -11.96 -23.43
N ALA A 26 2.69 -11.92 -24.05
CA ALA A 26 3.58 -13.07 -24.05
C ALA A 26 4.08 -13.27 -22.63
N ASP A 27 3.81 -14.44 -22.07
CA ASP A 27 4.46 -14.97 -20.88
C ASP A 27 5.98 -14.91 -21.08
N GLU A 28 6.64 -13.96 -20.41
CA GLU A 28 8.08 -14.03 -20.22
C GLU A 28 8.37 -15.18 -19.25
N ASN A 29 8.74 -16.32 -19.82
CA ASN A 29 9.48 -17.37 -19.14
C ASN A 29 10.73 -16.74 -18.50
N ILE A 30 10.71 -16.59 -17.18
CA ILE A 30 11.88 -16.17 -16.40
C ILE A 30 12.86 -17.35 -16.39
N ASP A 31 13.88 -17.24 -17.23
CA ASP A 31 15.08 -18.08 -17.23
C ASP A 31 15.82 -17.91 -15.89
N SER A 32 15.98 -19.01 -15.16
CA SER A 32 16.49 -19.08 -13.80
C SER A 32 18.03 -19.08 -13.73
N SER A 33 18.71 -18.31 -14.58
CA SER A 33 20.16 -18.37 -14.63
C SER A 33 20.84 -17.09 -15.13
N GLN A 34 20.82 -16.03 -14.32
CA GLN A 34 21.87 -15.00 -14.42
C GLN A 34 22.12 -14.25 -13.11
N ASP A 35 23.36 -14.42 -12.65
CA ASP A 35 24.15 -13.59 -11.74
C ASP A 35 23.68 -13.36 -10.31
N LYS A 36 24.28 -14.19 -9.44
CA LYS A 36 24.52 -13.96 -8.01
C LYS A 36 25.19 -12.59 -7.77
N LYS A 37 24.41 -11.51 -7.76
CA LYS A 37 24.63 -10.41 -6.82
C LYS A 37 24.01 -10.82 -5.49
N THR A 38 24.73 -10.52 -4.42
CA THR A 38 24.50 -10.95 -3.04
C THR A 38 23.06 -10.70 -2.60
N VAL A 39 22.18 -11.65 -2.88
CA VAL A 39 20.91 -11.83 -2.19
C VAL A 39 21.29 -12.03 -0.73
N VAL A 40 20.57 -11.39 0.19
CA VAL A 40 20.71 -11.62 1.63
C VAL A 40 20.37 -13.10 1.90
N THR A 41 21.37 -13.98 1.76
CA THR A 41 21.28 -15.44 1.96
C THR A 41 21.63 -15.83 3.40
N SER A 42 22.07 -14.89 4.22
CA SER A 42 22.21 -15.11 5.66
C SER A 42 20.86 -14.98 6.32
N LYS A 43 20.50 -15.99 7.12
CA LYS A 43 19.42 -15.93 8.12
C LYS A 43 19.34 -14.51 8.68
N PRO A 44 18.17 -13.83 8.60
CA PRO A 44 18.01 -12.48 9.10
C PRO A 44 18.51 -12.45 10.57
N PRO A 45 19.40 -11.51 10.94
CA PRO A 45 19.67 -11.30 12.35
C PRO A 45 18.34 -11.00 13.06
N SER A 46 18.19 -11.45 14.30
CA SER A 46 17.12 -10.93 15.16
C SER A 46 17.18 -9.41 15.13
N LEU A 47 16.04 -8.74 14.97
CA LEU A 47 16.00 -7.27 15.04
C LEU A 47 16.65 -6.83 16.36
N ASP A 48 17.75 -6.09 16.26
CA ASP A 48 18.42 -5.50 17.41
C ASP A 48 17.39 -4.63 18.16
N PRO A 49 17.24 -4.80 19.50
CA PRO A 49 16.39 -3.95 20.30
C PRO A 49 16.55 -2.46 20.04
N GLU A 50 17.76 -1.98 19.73
CA GLU A 50 18.01 -0.57 19.40
C GLU A 50 17.41 -0.16 18.04
N GLU A 51 17.47 -1.03 17.03
CA GLU A 51 16.83 -0.77 15.73
C GLU A 51 15.29 -0.76 15.87
N GLY A 52 14.74 -1.66 16.68
CA GLY A 52 13.31 -1.64 17.02
C GLY A 52 12.86 -0.33 17.68
N LYS A 53 13.66 0.20 18.62
CA LYS A 53 13.41 1.52 19.24
C LYS A 53 13.47 2.64 18.20
N LYS A 54 14.47 2.62 17.31
CA LYS A 54 14.61 3.62 16.24
C LYS A 54 13.40 3.65 15.32
N ILE A 55 12.88 2.48 14.92
CA ILE A 55 11.67 2.37 14.10
C ILE A 55 10.44 2.96 14.80
N LEU A 56 10.30 2.72 16.11
CA LEU A 56 9.23 3.33 16.92
C LEU A 56 9.37 4.85 17.00
N GLU A 57 10.58 5.37 17.24
CA GLU A 57 10.82 6.82 17.30
C GLU A 57 10.59 7.51 15.96
N ILE A 58 10.96 6.88 14.83
CA ILE A 58 10.60 7.36 13.48
C ILE A 58 9.06 7.48 13.36
N GLY A 59 8.33 6.46 13.79
CA GLY A 59 6.85 6.45 13.76
C GLY A 59 6.25 7.61 14.57
N LYS A 60 6.71 7.78 15.82
CA LYS A 60 6.25 8.86 16.71
C LYS A 60 6.56 10.24 16.15
N GLU A 61 7.76 10.45 15.62
CA GLU A 61 8.16 11.74 15.05
C GLU A 61 7.36 12.08 13.80
N LYS A 62 7.15 11.09 12.92
CA LYS A 62 6.25 11.24 11.76
C LYS A 62 4.83 11.61 12.20
N ALA A 63 4.31 10.95 13.25
CA ALA A 63 2.99 11.24 13.78
C ALA A 63 2.86 12.66 14.32
N ARG A 64 3.84 13.10 15.10
CA ARG A 64 3.91 14.47 15.65
C ARG A 64 3.88 15.51 14.53
N LYS A 65 4.73 15.35 13.50
CA LYS A 65 4.77 16.26 12.34
C LYS A 65 3.45 16.31 11.59
N ALA A 66 2.83 15.16 11.33
CA ALA A 66 1.55 15.10 10.63
C ALA A 66 0.44 15.84 11.40
N TRP A 67 0.42 15.71 12.73
CA TRP A 67 -0.51 16.44 13.59
C TRP A 67 -0.28 17.95 13.61
N GLU A 68 0.98 18.38 13.65
CA GLU A 68 1.33 19.80 13.59
C GLU A 68 0.86 20.43 12.28
N GLN A 69 1.09 19.74 11.15
CA GLN A 69 0.61 20.17 9.84
C GLN A 69 -0.92 20.23 9.75
N GLU A 70 -1.62 19.21 10.24
CA GLU A 70 -3.10 19.20 10.26
C GLU A 70 -3.66 20.34 11.13
N ASN A 71 -3.04 20.60 12.29
CA ASN A 71 -3.43 21.69 13.17
C ASN A 71 -3.20 23.07 12.53
N GLN A 72 -2.12 23.23 11.75
CA GLN A 72 -1.90 24.46 10.97
C GLN A 72 -2.94 24.62 9.87
N LYS A 73 -3.27 23.56 9.11
CA LYS A 73 -4.32 23.59 8.07
C LYS A 73 -5.69 23.98 8.66
N ASN A 74 -6.06 23.42 9.81
CA ASN A 74 -7.32 23.73 10.50
C ASN A 74 -7.41 25.17 11.04
N LYS A 75 -6.26 25.82 11.30
CA LYS A 75 -6.23 27.25 11.67
C LYS A 75 -6.52 28.16 10.47
N ILE A 76 -6.19 27.71 9.25
CA ILE A 76 -6.30 28.51 8.02
C ILE A 76 -7.63 28.26 7.28
N ASN A 77 -8.11 27.01 7.26
CA ASN A 77 -9.35 26.62 6.57
C ASN A 77 -10.47 26.30 7.57
N ARG A 78 -11.49 27.16 7.67
CA ARG A 78 -12.64 26.96 8.57
C ARG A 78 -13.98 26.65 7.88
N MET A 79 -14.06 26.54 6.55
CA MET A 79 -15.38 26.63 5.88
C MET A 79 -15.73 25.60 4.79
N ARG A 80 -15.05 24.46 4.68
CA ARG A 80 -15.54 23.41 3.75
C ARG A 80 -15.26 22.00 4.26
N PRO A 81 -16.23 21.06 4.17
CA PRO A 81 -15.97 19.65 4.42
C PRO A 81 -14.88 19.13 3.46
N PRO A 82 -14.00 18.23 3.91
CA PRO A 82 -12.86 17.79 3.12
C PRO A 82 -13.34 16.91 1.94
N SER A 83 -13.28 17.47 0.74
CA SER A 83 -13.43 16.74 -0.53
C SER A 83 -12.10 16.14 -1.02
N GLU A 84 -11.12 16.06 -0.13
CA GLU A 84 -9.77 15.60 -0.46
C GLU A 84 -9.82 14.14 -0.89
N SER A 85 -9.14 13.81 -1.99
CA SER A 85 -8.94 12.44 -2.44
C SER A 85 -7.47 12.24 -2.76
N TYR A 86 -6.89 11.20 -2.20
CA TYR A 86 -5.50 10.84 -2.40
C TYR A 86 -5.42 9.40 -2.88
N PHE A 87 -4.49 9.13 -3.79
CA PHE A 87 -4.27 7.78 -4.33
C PHE A 87 -2.80 7.62 -4.71
N ARG A 88 -2.23 6.45 -4.37
CA ARG A 88 -0.89 6.03 -4.74
C ARG A 88 -0.96 4.61 -5.30
N PRO A 89 -0.59 4.38 -6.58
CA PRO A 89 -0.72 3.06 -7.16
C PRO A 89 0.25 2.07 -6.50
N VAL A 90 -0.27 0.90 -6.17
CA VAL A 90 0.52 -0.27 -5.75
C VAL A 90 -0.03 -1.50 -6.49
N THR A 91 0.82 -2.48 -6.75
CA THR A 91 0.39 -3.76 -7.33
C THR A 91 -0.18 -4.65 -6.24
N HIS A 92 -1.33 -5.30 -6.50
CA HIS A 92 -1.86 -6.32 -5.61
C HIS A 92 -1.08 -7.62 -5.75
N PHE A 93 -0.55 -8.13 -4.63
CA PHE A 93 -0.02 -9.48 -4.54
C PHE A 93 -0.84 -10.30 -3.54
N LYS A 94 -1.33 -11.45 -4.00
CA LYS A 94 -2.01 -12.44 -3.17
C LYS A 94 -0.97 -13.22 -2.36
N GLN A 95 -1.11 -13.24 -1.04
CA GLN A 95 -0.18 -13.93 -0.15
C GLN A 95 -0.10 -15.43 -0.46
N SER A 96 1.11 -15.98 -0.53
CA SER A 96 1.29 -17.40 -0.86
C SER A 96 0.95 -18.34 0.30
N ASP A 97 1.09 -17.88 1.54
CA ASP A 97 0.81 -18.65 2.76
C ASP A 97 0.00 -17.83 3.79
N TRP A 98 -0.66 -18.48 4.75
CA TRP A 98 -1.54 -17.89 5.77
C TRP A 98 -0.88 -16.79 6.59
N PHE A 99 0.42 -16.92 6.86
CA PHE A 99 1.20 -15.99 7.67
C PHE A 99 1.93 -14.91 6.85
N TYR A 100 1.71 -14.86 5.52
CA TYR A 100 2.44 -13.97 4.60
C TYR A 100 1.73 -12.65 4.28
N CYS A 101 0.66 -12.29 4.99
CA CYS A 101 -0.02 -11.01 4.76
C CYS A 101 0.90 -9.78 4.92
N GLY A 102 1.88 -9.83 5.84
CA GLY A 102 2.91 -8.80 5.99
C GLY A 102 3.85 -8.72 4.79
N PRO A 103 4.60 -9.79 4.46
CA PRO A 103 5.46 -9.86 3.27
C PRO A 103 4.76 -9.48 1.96
N ALA A 104 3.55 -9.96 1.71
CA ALA A 104 2.78 -9.62 0.52
C ALA A 104 2.35 -8.14 0.48
N SER A 105 1.97 -7.57 1.63
CA SER A 105 1.70 -6.13 1.75
C SER A 105 2.95 -5.30 1.49
N ALA A 106 4.09 -5.69 2.05
CA ALA A 106 5.36 -5.01 1.79
C ALA A 106 5.76 -5.09 0.33
N ARG A 107 5.61 -6.26 -0.31
CA ARG A 107 5.85 -6.44 -1.75
C ARG A 107 5.02 -5.47 -2.58
N SER A 108 3.74 -5.33 -2.25
CA SER A 108 2.81 -4.38 -2.87
C SER A 108 3.32 -2.95 -2.72
N VAL A 109 3.69 -2.53 -1.51
CA VAL A 109 4.23 -1.19 -1.23
C VAL A 109 5.57 -0.92 -1.91
N LEU A 110 6.46 -1.89 -2.05
CA LEU A 110 7.72 -1.71 -2.77
C LEU A 110 7.53 -1.43 -4.26
N THR A 111 6.39 -1.81 -4.85
CA THR A 111 6.06 -1.42 -6.23
C THR A 111 5.81 0.07 -6.40
N PHE A 112 5.29 0.73 -5.35
CA PHE A 112 5.14 2.17 -5.34
C PHE A 112 6.53 2.83 -5.39
N HIS A 113 7.44 2.46 -4.48
CA HIS A 113 8.79 3.03 -4.44
C HIS A 113 9.61 2.73 -5.70
N LYS A 114 9.48 1.52 -6.25
CA LYS A 114 10.11 1.15 -7.53
C LYS A 114 9.61 2.05 -8.67
N SER A 115 8.30 2.28 -8.74
CA SER A 115 7.71 3.11 -9.78
C SER A 115 8.08 4.58 -9.60
N ASP A 116 8.11 5.07 -8.37
CA ASP A 116 8.38 6.47 -8.03
C ASP A 116 9.85 6.85 -8.32
N SER A 117 10.79 5.98 -7.91
CA SER A 117 12.23 6.16 -8.16
C SER A 117 12.66 5.82 -9.59
N GLY A 118 11.82 5.15 -10.38
CA GLY A 118 12.23 4.58 -11.67
C GLY A 118 13.31 3.49 -11.56
N SER A 119 13.51 2.92 -10.36
CA SER A 119 14.54 1.91 -10.11
C SER A 119 14.35 0.67 -10.96
N SER A 120 15.43 0.15 -11.53
CA SER A 120 15.46 -1.14 -12.23
C SER A 120 15.59 -2.34 -11.29
N PHE A 121 15.84 -2.12 -9.99
CA PHE A 121 16.02 -3.19 -9.02
C PHE A 121 14.75 -4.08 -8.95
N PRO A 122 14.88 -5.42 -8.97
CA PRO A 122 13.73 -6.32 -9.02
C PRO A 122 12.92 -6.30 -7.71
N ILE A 123 11.60 -6.36 -7.83
CA ILE A 123 10.72 -6.51 -6.67
C ILE A 123 11.03 -7.85 -5.98
N PRO A 124 11.36 -7.85 -4.68
CA PRO A 124 11.69 -9.08 -3.96
C PRO A 124 10.51 -10.04 -3.88
N THR A 125 10.79 -11.35 -3.80
CA THR A 125 9.76 -12.36 -3.62
C THR A 125 9.19 -12.35 -2.20
N GLU A 126 8.03 -12.96 -2.00
CA GLU A 126 7.43 -13.07 -0.67
C GLU A 126 8.31 -13.88 0.29
N GLU A 127 9.02 -14.91 -0.19
CA GLU A 127 9.91 -15.74 0.64
C GLU A 127 11.12 -14.95 1.13
N LEU A 128 11.71 -14.12 0.27
CA LEU A 128 12.83 -13.26 0.64
C LEU A 128 12.38 -12.22 1.68
N LEU A 129 11.23 -11.58 1.45
CA LEU A 129 10.66 -10.63 2.41
C LEU A 129 10.25 -11.32 3.71
N ALA A 130 9.69 -12.53 3.65
CA ALA A 130 9.28 -13.29 4.82
C ALA A 130 10.47 -13.64 5.69
N SER A 131 11.58 -14.07 5.08
CA SER A 131 12.86 -14.26 5.74
C SER A 131 13.29 -12.95 6.40
N LEU A 132 13.49 -11.88 5.62
CA LEU A 132 13.96 -10.60 6.14
C LEU A 132 13.07 -10.04 7.27
N MET A 133 11.75 -10.19 7.18
CA MET A 133 10.80 -9.69 8.19
C MET A 133 10.60 -10.67 9.36
N LEU A 134 11.46 -11.68 9.51
CA LEU A 134 11.39 -12.67 10.58
C LEU A 134 10.00 -13.30 10.71
N THR A 135 9.37 -13.60 9.57
CA THR A 135 8.02 -14.14 9.51
C THR A 135 8.04 -15.59 9.98
N THR A 136 7.18 -15.91 10.93
CA THR A 136 7.00 -17.27 11.47
C THR A 136 5.63 -17.82 11.11
N ASN A 137 5.26 -18.99 11.62
CA ASN A 137 3.90 -19.51 11.53
C ASN A 137 2.83 -18.63 12.23
N GLN A 138 3.25 -17.61 13.00
CA GLN A 138 2.38 -16.59 13.60
C GLN A 138 2.33 -15.29 12.77
N GLY A 139 3.03 -15.23 11.64
CA GLY A 139 3.22 -14.01 10.87
C GLY A 139 4.45 -13.22 11.28
N THR A 140 4.53 -11.99 10.78
CA THR A 140 5.51 -10.97 11.17
C THR A 140 4.85 -9.93 12.10
N ASN A 141 5.65 -9.04 12.69
CA ASN A 141 5.17 -7.89 13.44
C ASN A 141 5.51 -6.58 12.71
N SER A 142 4.95 -5.47 13.16
CA SER A 142 5.04 -4.18 12.47
C SER A 142 6.43 -3.57 12.50
N LEU A 143 7.24 -3.88 13.52
CA LEU A 143 8.64 -3.45 13.60
C LEU A 143 9.48 -4.17 12.56
N ASN A 144 9.35 -5.49 12.47
CA ASN A 144 10.05 -6.30 11.49
C ASN A 144 9.60 -5.97 10.06
N LEU A 145 8.31 -5.66 9.87
CA LEU A 145 7.77 -5.21 8.59
C LEU A 145 8.41 -3.89 8.14
N ALA A 146 8.45 -2.89 9.03
CA ALA A 146 9.12 -1.60 8.76
C ALA A 146 10.62 -1.78 8.50
N TRP A 147 11.30 -2.63 9.29
CA TRP A 147 12.70 -2.96 9.08
C TRP A 147 12.95 -3.60 7.71
N GLY A 148 12.13 -4.59 7.34
CA GLY A 148 12.24 -5.28 6.06
C GLY A 148 11.96 -4.38 4.87
N LEU A 149 11.05 -3.41 5.00
CA LEU A 149 10.88 -2.35 4.00
C LEU A 149 12.16 -1.51 3.90
N ASN A 150 12.65 -0.99 5.03
CA ASN A 150 13.80 -0.08 5.08
C ASN A 150 15.11 -0.69 4.58
N ALA A 151 15.24 -2.01 4.53
CA ALA A 151 16.38 -2.68 3.90
C ALA A 151 16.51 -2.37 2.39
N TYR A 152 15.42 -1.95 1.73
CA TYR A 152 15.40 -1.60 0.31
C TYR A 152 15.42 -0.08 0.05
N LYS A 153 15.61 0.75 1.09
CA LYS A 153 15.54 2.21 0.98
C LYS A 153 16.53 2.79 -0.04
N ASP A 154 17.72 2.19 -0.15
CA ASP A 154 18.76 2.65 -1.09
C ASP A 154 18.50 2.08 -2.49
N ASN A 155 17.84 0.92 -2.60
CA ASN A 155 17.50 0.31 -3.89
C ASN A 155 16.34 1.00 -4.61
N TYR A 156 15.43 1.61 -3.85
CA TYR A 156 14.24 2.30 -4.38
C TYR A 156 14.16 3.78 -3.97
N ASP A 157 15.29 4.38 -3.59
CA ASP A 157 15.45 5.82 -3.35
C ASP A 157 14.45 6.45 -2.36
N PHE A 158 14.25 5.82 -1.21
CA PHE A 158 13.39 6.34 -0.13
C PHE A 158 14.12 6.45 1.22
N ALA A 159 15.44 6.62 1.19
CA ALA A 159 16.26 6.75 2.41
C ALA A 159 15.85 7.94 3.30
N ASP A 160 15.29 9.00 2.71
CA ASP A 160 14.79 10.18 3.44
C ASP A 160 13.36 10.02 3.97
N SER A 161 12.67 8.93 3.59
CA SER A 161 11.29 8.63 3.98
C SER A 161 11.14 7.20 4.53
N THR A 162 12.14 6.70 5.26
CA THR A 162 12.10 5.36 5.88
C THR A 162 10.84 5.10 6.69
N TYR A 163 10.31 3.89 6.64
CA TYR A 163 9.15 3.44 7.39
C TYR A 163 9.42 3.42 8.90
N GLY A 164 8.50 3.99 9.67
CA GLY A 164 8.37 3.79 11.11
C GLY A 164 7.17 2.92 11.44
N ALA A 165 6.98 2.62 12.72
CA ALA A 165 5.80 1.92 13.20
C ALA A 165 5.22 2.59 14.46
N MET A 166 3.90 2.69 14.54
CA MET A 166 3.20 3.19 15.73
C MET A 166 1.74 2.70 15.78
N SER A 167 1.02 3.00 16.87
CA SER A 167 -0.42 2.71 16.99
C SER A 167 -1.23 3.98 17.18
N PRO A 168 -2.14 4.35 16.27
CA PRO A 168 -2.98 5.52 16.45
C PRO A 168 -3.86 5.34 17.69
N SER A 169 -4.04 6.42 18.45
CA SER A 169 -4.88 6.49 19.64
C SER A 169 -6.36 6.68 19.32
N SER A 170 -6.69 7.12 18.10
CA SER A 170 -8.06 7.35 17.64
C SER A 170 -8.21 7.16 16.13
N ILE A 171 -9.46 7.01 15.67
CA ILE A 171 -9.77 6.92 14.23
C ILE A 171 -9.36 8.21 13.52
N ARG A 172 -9.60 9.36 14.15
CA ARG A 172 -9.18 10.66 13.62
C ARG A 172 -7.67 10.73 13.44
N GLU A 173 -6.90 10.23 14.41
CA GLU A 173 -5.45 10.16 14.27
C GLU A 173 -5.05 9.30 13.08
N LEU A 174 -5.60 8.09 12.96
CA LEU A 174 -5.35 7.24 11.81
C LEU A 174 -5.65 7.95 10.48
N GLU A 175 -6.80 8.62 10.35
CA GLU A 175 -7.15 9.37 9.15
C GLU A 175 -6.11 10.46 8.83
N VAL A 176 -5.67 11.23 9.83
CA VAL A 176 -4.64 12.28 9.64
C VAL A 176 -3.33 11.67 9.15
N LEU A 177 -2.88 10.59 9.78
CA LEU A 177 -1.61 9.93 9.44
C LEU A 177 -1.64 9.34 8.02
N VAL A 178 -2.71 8.64 7.67
CA VAL A 178 -2.90 8.06 6.33
C VAL A 178 -2.97 9.16 5.27
N LYS A 179 -3.82 10.18 5.48
CA LYS A 179 -3.94 11.32 4.55
C LYS A 179 -2.60 12.00 4.32
N ASN A 180 -1.85 12.28 5.39
CA ASN A 180 -0.56 12.95 5.27
C ASN A 180 0.42 12.16 4.38
N LYS A 181 0.49 10.83 4.54
CA LYS A 181 1.43 10.02 3.76
C LYS A 181 1.01 9.89 2.30
N LEU A 182 -0.28 9.70 2.06
CA LEU A 182 -0.82 9.66 0.72
C LEU A 182 -0.75 11.03 0.03
N SER A 183 -0.88 12.15 0.75
CA SER A 183 -0.76 13.49 0.18
C SER A 183 0.68 13.81 -0.21
N ASP A 184 1.61 13.54 0.71
CA ASP A 184 3.02 13.90 0.52
C ASP A 184 3.71 12.95 -0.46
N GLY A 185 3.12 11.78 -0.73
CA GLY A 185 3.65 10.80 -1.67
C GLY A 185 5.00 10.21 -1.25
N THR A 186 5.29 10.19 0.04
CA THR A 186 6.56 9.69 0.56
C THR A 186 6.51 8.21 0.92
N ASN A 187 5.34 7.73 1.34
CA ASN A 187 5.11 6.34 1.75
C ASN A 187 3.65 5.94 1.45
N VAL A 188 3.44 4.65 1.22
CA VAL A 188 2.11 4.03 1.25
C VAL A 188 1.94 3.27 2.58
N PRO A 189 0.93 3.62 3.41
CA PRO A 189 0.73 2.98 4.70
C PRO A 189 0.35 1.49 4.62
N ILE A 190 0.86 0.71 5.56
CA ILE A 190 0.37 -0.65 5.87
C ILE A 190 -0.24 -0.63 7.27
N VAL A 191 -1.42 -1.23 7.43
CA VAL A 191 -2.10 -1.30 8.72
C VAL A 191 -2.36 -2.75 9.15
N LEU A 192 -2.25 -2.99 10.45
CA LEU A 192 -2.70 -4.22 11.09
C LEU A 192 -4.15 -4.05 11.51
N THR A 193 -5.01 -4.94 11.04
CA THR A 193 -6.45 -4.93 11.34
C THR A 193 -6.85 -6.16 12.13
N ASN A 194 -7.92 -6.06 12.91
CA ASN A 194 -8.68 -7.21 13.39
C ASN A 194 -9.87 -7.43 12.44
N THR A 195 -9.85 -8.53 11.69
CA THR A 195 -10.81 -8.78 10.61
C THR A 195 -12.26 -8.87 11.08
N GLN A 196 -12.52 -9.13 12.37
CA GLN A 196 -13.88 -9.11 12.93
C GLN A 196 -14.60 -7.77 12.72
N HIS A 197 -13.84 -6.67 12.69
CA HIS A 197 -14.38 -5.32 12.53
C HIS A 197 -14.35 -4.83 11.09
N MET A 198 -13.88 -5.64 10.15
CA MET A 198 -13.85 -5.30 8.73
C MET A 198 -15.15 -5.76 8.06
N GLU A 199 -15.80 -4.89 7.29
CA GLU A 199 -17.05 -5.25 6.60
C GLU A 199 -16.80 -6.29 5.49
N ARG A 200 -15.64 -6.22 4.82
CA ARG A 200 -15.18 -7.23 3.85
C ARG A 200 -15.16 -8.65 4.43
N TYR A 201 -14.91 -8.78 5.73
CA TYR A 201 -14.72 -10.05 6.43
C TYR A 201 -15.95 -10.56 7.18
N LYS A 202 -17.12 -9.92 7.03
CA LYS A 202 -18.33 -10.30 7.77
C LYS A 202 -18.79 -11.76 7.57
N ARG A 203 -18.41 -12.38 6.44
CA ARG A 203 -18.71 -13.78 6.09
C ARG A 203 -17.49 -14.70 6.18
N ALA A 204 -16.36 -14.22 6.71
CA ALA A 204 -15.19 -15.06 6.91
C ALA A 204 -15.50 -16.20 7.89
N GLU A 205 -14.82 -17.33 7.73
CA GLU A 205 -14.98 -18.47 8.65
C GLU A 205 -14.36 -18.20 10.03
N LYS A 206 -13.31 -17.39 10.07
CA LYS A 206 -12.53 -17.08 11.26
C LYS A 206 -12.14 -15.61 11.28
N ASN A 207 -12.03 -15.06 12.48
CA ASN A 207 -11.45 -13.76 12.73
C ASN A 207 -9.96 -13.91 13.07
N TYR A 208 -9.13 -12.97 12.61
CA TYR A 208 -7.70 -12.97 12.82
C TYR A 208 -7.15 -11.56 12.63
N ARG A 209 -5.88 -11.37 13.02
CA ARG A 209 -5.15 -10.15 12.69
C ARG A 209 -4.57 -10.24 11.29
N HIS A 210 -4.64 -9.15 10.54
CA HIS A 210 -4.29 -9.16 9.12
C HIS A 210 -3.68 -7.83 8.69
N PHE A 211 -2.55 -7.89 7.99
CA PHE A 211 -1.93 -6.72 7.38
C PHE A 211 -2.56 -6.43 6.01
N ILE A 212 -2.90 -5.17 5.79
CA ILE A 212 -3.41 -4.66 4.51
C ILE A 212 -2.72 -3.34 4.17
N VAL A 213 -2.67 -3.01 2.89
CA VAL A 213 -2.13 -1.72 2.40
C VAL A 213 -3.26 -0.73 2.23
N ILE A 214 -3.07 0.51 2.68
CA ILE A 214 -3.98 1.63 2.40
C ILE A 214 -3.35 2.50 1.32
N ASN A 215 -3.85 2.40 0.09
CA ASN A 215 -3.28 3.08 -1.06
C ASN A 215 -4.13 4.28 -1.53
N GLY A 216 -5.29 4.51 -0.91
CA GLY A 216 -6.13 5.66 -1.22
C GLY A 216 -7.01 6.09 -0.05
N TYR A 217 -7.47 7.34 -0.11
CA TYR A 217 -8.46 7.92 0.79
C TYR A 217 -9.42 8.79 0.00
N HIS A 218 -10.72 8.64 0.23
CA HIS A 218 -11.78 9.40 -0.41
C HIS A 218 -12.60 10.15 0.64
N GLY A 219 -12.35 11.46 0.79
CA GLY A 219 -12.91 12.27 1.88
C GLY A 219 -14.42 12.44 1.83
N ALA A 220 -15.02 12.48 0.64
CA ALA A 220 -16.46 12.61 0.46
C ALA A 220 -17.23 11.44 1.10
N ASP A 221 -16.72 10.23 0.92
CA ASP A 221 -17.34 9.00 1.42
C ASP A 221 -16.70 8.48 2.71
N ARG A 222 -15.62 9.12 3.18
CA ARG A 222 -14.76 8.64 4.27
C ARG A 222 -14.42 7.15 4.11
N THR A 223 -13.97 6.79 2.91
CA THR A 223 -13.48 5.45 2.59
C THR A 223 -11.97 5.47 2.41
N MET A 224 -11.34 4.32 2.69
CA MET A 224 -9.96 4.04 2.34
C MET A 224 -9.96 2.97 1.25
N GLN A 225 -9.13 3.17 0.24
CA GLN A 225 -8.85 2.13 -0.73
C GLN A 225 -7.81 1.18 -0.14
N ILE A 226 -8.14 -0.10 -0.18
CA ILE A 226 -7.41 -1.19 0.43
C ILE A 226 -6.87 -2.09 -0.67
N VAL A 227 -5.60 -2.47 -0.53
CA VAL A 227 -5.00 -3.58 -1.26
C VAL A 227 -4.73 -4.69 -0.26
N ASP A 228 -5.60 -5.70 -0.30
CA ASP A 228 -5.65 -6.79 0.66
C ASP A 228 -5.02 -8.06 0.08
N PRO A 229 -3.89 -8.54 0.63
CA PRO A 229 -3.20 -9.70 0.10
C PRO A 229 -3.90 -11.04 0.40
N ASN A 230 -5.03 -11.06 1.09
CA ASN A 230 -5.65 -12.29 1.57
C ASN A 230 -5.99 -13.27 0.46
N HIS A 231 -5.54 -14.52 0.62
CA HIS A 231 -5.77 -15.54 -0.38
C HIS A 231 -7.06 -16.35 -0.20
N LYS A 232 -7.75 -16.21 0.94
CA LYS A 232 -8.90 -17.03 1.31
C LYS A 232 -10.18 -16.54 0.65
N LEU A 233 -11.14 -17.45 0.61
CA LEU A 233 -12.52 -17.19 0.24
C LEU A 233 -13.39 -17.10 1.51
N ASP A 234 -14.51 -16.40 1.42
CA ASP A 234 -15.56 -16.43 2.43
C ASP A 234 -16.45 -17.67 2.28
N LYS A 235 -17.46 -17.81 3.16
CA LYS A 235 -18.42 -18.93 3.15
C LYS A 235 -19.23 -19.07 1.86
N ASP A 236 -19.27 -18.03 1.01
CA ASP A 236 -19.96 -18.04 -0.28
C ASP A 236 -18.99 -18.24 -1.46
N GLY A 237 -17.71 -18.50 -1.19
CA GLY A 237 -16.69 -18.64 -2.22
C GLY A 237 -16.18 -17.32 -2.79
N LYS A 238 -16.46 -16.17 -2.17
CA LYS A 238 -15.97 -14.86 -2.62
C LYS A 238 -14.59 -14.56 -2.05
N SER A 239 -13.70 -13.99 -2.85
CA SER A 239 -12.36 -13.58 -2.38
C SER A 239 -12.45 -12.57 -1.24
N LEU A 240 -11.77 -12.86 -0.13
CA LEU A 240 -11.60 -11.90 0.97
C LEU A 240 -10.60 -10.81 0.59
N GLY A 241 -9.49 -11.18 -0.09
CA GLY A 241 -8.51 -10.22 -0.59
C GLY A 241 -8.91 -9.54 -1.90
N GLY A 242 -7.98 -8.75 -2.44
CA GLY A 242 -8.12 -7.96 -3.66
C GLY A 242 -8.00 -6.46 -3.40
N VAL A 243 -8.38 -5.65 -4.39
CA VAL A 243 -8.46 -4.19 -4.26
C VAL A 243 -9.92 -3.78 -4.07
N TYR A 244 -10.22 -3.03 -3.01
CA TYR A 244 -11.58 -2.59 -2.70
C TYR A 244 -11.58 -1.34 -1.82
N GLU A 245 -12.73 -0.70 -1.67
CA GLU A 245 -12.92 0.40 -0.72
C GLU A 245 -13.62 -0.08 0.54
N GLU A 246 -13.20 0.46 1.69
CA GLU A 246 -13.86 0.22 2.96
C GLU A 246 -14.07 1.53 3.72
N LYS A 247 -15.22 1.67 4.37
CA LYS A 247 -15.50 2.81 5.23
C LYS A 247 -14.49 2.86 6.37
N VAL A 248 -14.06 4.06 6.73
CA VAL A 248 -13.18 4.27 7.88
C VAL A 248 -13.88 3.84 9.17
N ASP A 249 -15.15 4.21 9.34
CA ASP A 249 -16.02 3.80 10.43
C ASP A 249 -17.49 3.92 10.01
N GLU A 250 -18.23 2.82 10.12
CA GLU A 250 -19.66 2.74 9.86
C GLU A 250 -20.27 1.64 10.76
N ASN A 251 -21.21 2.03 11.63
CA ASN A 251 -21.98 1.12 12.49
C ASN A 251 -21.12 0.13 13.31
N GLY A 252 -19.96 0.58 13.82
CA GLY A 252 -19.07 -0.26 14.62
C GLY A 252 -18.18 -1.22 13.81
N LYS A 253 -18.14 -1.04 12.49
CA LYS A 253 -17.23 -1.70 11.55
C LYS A 253 -16.48 -0.68 10.70
N GLY A 254 -15.48 -1.14 9.98
CA GLY A 254 -14.65 -0.33 9.09
C GLY A 254 -13.18 -0.40 9.49
N VAL A 255 -12.33 0.03 8.56
CA VAL A 255 -10.88 -0.12 8.70
C VAL A 255 -10.33 0.63 9.91
N GLY A 256 -10.88 1.79 10.26
CA GLY A 256 -10.46 2.56 11.44
C GLY A 256 -10.76 1.82 12.73
N LYS A 257 -11.96 1.24 12.87
CA LYS A 257 -12.30 0.42 14.04
C LYS A 257 -11.43 -0.84 14.08
N ALA A 258 -11.20 -1.48 12.93
CA ALA A 258 -10.39 -2.67 12.82
C ALA A 258 -8.93 -2.44 13.24
N VAL A 259 -8.34 -1.29 12.85
CA VAL A 259 -6.99 -0.89 13.29
C VAL A 259 -6.93 -0.64 14.78
N LEU A 260 -7.85 0.15 15.34
CA LEU A 260 -7.84 0.43 16.78
C LEU A 260 -8.05 -0.83 17.63
N SER A 261 -8.90 -1.75 17.16
CA SER A 261 -9.16 -3.02 17.86
C SER A 261 -8.02 -4.04 17.75
N ALA A 262 -7.05 -3.83 16.85
CA ALA A 262 -5.86 -4.67 16.74
C ALA A 262 -4.71 -4.22 17.66
N THR A 263 -4.88 -3.08 18.36
CA THR A 263 -3.86 -2.47 19.21
C THR A 263 -3.48 -3.40 20.38
N GLY A 264 -2.20 -3.41 20.74
CA GLY A 264 -1.64 -4.22 21.82
C GLY A 264 -0.12 -4.08 21.81
N GLY A 265 0.60 -5.18 22.09
CA GLY A 265 2.08 -5.18 22.05
C GLY A 265 2.70 -5.03 20.65
N ASN A 266 1.90 -5.02 19.57
CA ASN A 266 2.37 -4.79 18.20
C ASN A 266 1.77 -3.48 17.68
N PRO A 267 2.58 -2.53 17.16
CA PRO A 267 2.09 -1.35 16.48
C PRO A 267 1.09 -1.70 15.35
N THR A 268 0.09 -0.87 15.09
CA THR A 268 -0.94 -1.18 14.10
C THR A 268 -0.83 -0.40 12.78
N LEU A 269 0.16 0.47 12.65
CA LEU A 269 0.37 1.30 11.47
C LEU A 269 1.88 1.39 11.17
N VAL A 270 2.24 1.14 9.91
CA VAL A 270 3.61 1.17 9.37
C VAL A 270 3.65 2.12 8.18
N TYR A 271 4.45 3.20 8.25
CA TYR A 271 4.42 4.30 7.26
C TYR A 271 5.58 5.29 7.38
#